data_AF-A0A2H0LJJ6-F1
#
_entry.id   AF-A0A2H0LJJ6-F1
#
_cell.length_a   1.000
_cell.length_b   1.000
_cell.length_c   1.000
_cell.angle_alpha   90.00
_cell.angle_beta   90.00
_cell.angle_gamma   90.00
#
_symmetry.space_group_name_H-M   'P 1'
#
loop_
_entity.id
_entity.type
_entity.pdbx_description
1 polymer ?
#
loop_
_entity_poly.entity_id
_entity_poly.type
_entity_poly.pdbx_seq_one_letter_code
_entity_poly.pdbx_strand_id
1 'polypeptide(L)'
;MEAMPQLSASTLKLFQECPRCFWLHVNSKLERPRGPFPSLPSGIDRVLKAYFERYRHQGALPPLIRGKLDGKLGTAVLTLGFNDAQASARLWGKLDDCVVLSDGRLAPLDHKTRACAPDDVSYSEQYYKFQMDVYALLLERNGYPTSRTAYVVYYCPVDGTLHDGFPFGVTVHTLTTEPERAYDTFRAACRCLSGPVPPSSLGCDFCRWLDARSRLPAEIEPQAKAQAMPSPVKRSSRAATRARKPSPAISVPDDLFA
;
A
#
# COMPACT_ATOMS: atom_id res chain seq x y z
N MET A 1 23.00 8.14 24.69
CA MET A 1 21.54 8.31 24.58
C MET A 1 21.09 7.51 23.39
N GLU A 2 20.32 6.44 23.59
CA GLU A 2 19.69 5.75 22.45
C GLU A 2 18.77 6.72 21.72
N ALA A 3 18.85 6.75 20.39
CA ALA A 3 17.99 7.59 19.57
C ALA A 3 16.54 7.12 19.70
N MET A 4 15.63 8.06 19.99
CA MET A 4 14.18 7.79 20.05
C MET A 4 13.71 7.08 18.76
N PRO A 5 13.09 5.89 18.84
CA PRO A 5 12.60 5.18 17.66
C PRO A 5 11.63 6.03 16.85
N GLN A 6 11.83 6.06 15.53
CA GLN A 6 10.95 6.74 14.60
C GLN A 6 10.20 5.70 13.77
N LEU A 7 8.89 5.65 13.95
CA LEU A 7 7.99 4.71 13.28
C LEU A 7 7.10 5.43 12.28
N SER A 8 6.66 4.69 11.27
CA SER A 8 5.76 5.12 10.20
C SER A 8 4.74 4.03 9.87
N ALA A 9 3.76 4.33 9.01
CA ALA A 9 2.78 3.33 8.56
C ALA A 9 3.45 2.06 7.99
N SER A 10 4.55 2.20 7.25
CA SER A 10 5.26 1.04 6.67
C SER A 10 6.01 0.22 7.71
N THR A 11 6.65 0.84 8.70
CA THR A 11 7.32 0.09 9.78
C THR A 11 6.30 -0.60 10.69
N LEU A 12 5.14 0.03 10.94
CA LEU A 12 4.06 -0.60 11.69
C LEU A 12 3.40 -1.74 10.91
N LYS A 13 3.28 -1.63 9.58
CA LYS A 13 2.85 -2.74 8.74
C LYS A 13 3.84 -3.90 8.79
N LEU A 14 5.15 -3.61 8.78
CA LEU A 14 6.20 -4.61 8.96
C LEU A 14 6.06 -5.34 10.31
N PHE A 15 5.72 -4.62 11.39
CA PHE A 15 5.43 -5.21 12.69
C PHE A 15 4.24 -6.18 12.65
N GLN A 16 3.14 -5.79 12.02
CA GLN A 16 1.97 -6.66 11.84
C GLN A 16 2.30 -7.93 11.04
N GLU A 17 3.19 -7.84 10.06
CA GLU A 17 3.60 -8.99 9.26
C GLU A 17 4.56 -9.91 10.02
N CYS A 18 5.60 -9.36 10.64
CA CYS A 18 6.55 -10.12 11.44
C CYS A 18 7.24 -9.25 12.50
N PRO A 19 6.98 -9.48 13.80
CA PRO A 19 7.59 -8.69 14.87
C PRO A 19 9.12 -8.87 14.91
N ARG A 20 9.65 -10.05 14.54
CA ARG A 20 11.10 -10.27 14.44
C ARG A 20 11.74 -9.41 13.36
N CYS A 21 11.17 -9.39 12.15
CA CYS A 21 11.70 -8.55 11.07
C CYS A 21 11.63 -7.07 11.43
N PHE A 22 10.54 -6.65 12.07
CA PHE A 22 10.39 -5.29 12.57
C PHE A 22 11.45 -4.92 13.61
N TRP A 23 11.64 -5.76 14.62
CA TRP A 23 12.65 -5.55 15.66
C TRP A 23 14.05 -5.43 15.05
N LEU A 24 14.42 -6.37 14.17
CA LEU A 24 15.71 -6.36 13.46
C LEU A 24 15.90 -5.11 12.59
N HIS A 25 14.84 -4.67 11.90
CA HIS A 25 14.87 -3.47 11.07
C HIS A 25 15.12 -2.22 11.91
N VAL A 26 14.45 -2.06 13.05
CA VAL A 26 14.54 -0.83 13.85
C VAL A 26 15.77 -0.83 14.76
N ASN A 27 16.00 -1.90 15.52
CA ASN A 27 17.07 -1.98 16.53
C ASN A 27 18.42 -2.37 15.92
N SER A 28 18.44 -3.32 14.98
CA SER A 28 19.69 -3.82 14.39
C SER A 28 20.02 -3.26 13.01
N LYS A 29 19.14 -2.41 12.45
CA LYS A 29 19.24 -1.89 11.07
C LYS A 29 19.36 -3.00 10.02
N LEU A 30 18.86 -4.19 10.33
CA LEU A 30 18.86 -5.34 9.44
C LEU A 30 17.49 -5.42 8.75
N GLU A 31 17.44 -4.92 7.53
CA GLU A 31 16.22 -4.93 6.74
C GLU A 31 16.01 -6.25 6.01
N ARG A 32 14.75 -6.53 5.66
CA ARG A 32 14.44 -7.59 4.69
C ARG A 32 15.10 -7.25 3.34
N PRO A 33 15.67 -8.23 2.62
CA PRO A 33 16.09 -8.04 1.24
C PRO A 33 14.96 -7.45 0.39
N ARG A 34 15.27 -6.46 -0.44
CA ARG A 34 14.32 -5.80 -1.35
C ARG A 34 14.69 -6.11 -2.79
N GLY A 35 13.69 -6.46 -3.59
CA GLY A 35 13.86 -6.55 -5.05
C GLY A 35 13.90 -5.16 -5.71
N PRO A 36 14.24 -5.09 -7.01
CA PRO A 36 14.16 -3.85 -7.76
C PRO A 36 12.70 -3.33 -7.77
N PHE A 37 12.52 -2.05 -7.47
CA PHE A 37 11.22 -1.40 -7.58
C PHE A 37 11.04 -0.83 -9.00
N PRO A 38 9.91 -1.07 -9.69
CA PRO A 38 9.68 -0.53 -11.02
C PRO A 38 9.63 1.01 -10.98
N SER A 39 10.32 1.68 -11.91
CA SER A 39 10.38 3.15 -11.95
C SER A 39 9.07 3.79 -12.44
N LEU A 40 8.25 3.06 -13.20
CA LEU A 40 7.02 3.58 -13.82
C LEU A 40 5.98 4.08 -12.79
N PRO A 41 5.61 3.34 -11.73
CA PRO A 41 4.72 3.87 -10.69
C PRO A 41 5.22 5.17 -10.05
N SER A 42 6.53 5.28 -9.80
CA SER A 42 7.11 6.52 -9.25
C SER A 42 7.03 7.69 -10.23
N GLY A 43 7.22 7.42 -11.53
CA GLY A 43 7.04 8.42 -12.58
C GLY A 43 5.61 8.94 -12.67
N ILE A 44 4.63 8.03 -12.60
CA ILE A 44 3.19 8.36 -12.63
C ILE A 44 2.81 9.15 -11.37
N ASP A 45 3.23 8.71 -10.18
CA ASP A 45 2.98 9.41 -8.91
C ASP A 45 3.46 10.87 -8.95
N ARG A 46 4.67 11.11 -9.47
CA ARG A 46 5.21 12.47 -9.62
C ARG A 46 4.33 13.34 -10.52
N VAL A 47 3.86 12.81 -11.64
CA VAL A 47 2.98 13.55 -12.57
C VAL A 47 1.61 13.83 -11.94
N LEU A 48 1.04 12.84 -11.25
CA LEU A 48 -0.24 12.98 -10.55
C LEU A 48 -0.17 14.04 -9.45
N LYS A 49 0.88 14.02 -8.63
CA LYS A 49 1.09 15.02 -7.57
C LYS A 49 1.19 16.43 -8.14
N ALA A 50 1.94 16.63 -9.21
CA ALA A 50 2.04 17.92 -9.88
C ALA A 50 0.69 18.37 -10.48
N TYR A 51 -0.09 17.42 -11.01
CA TYR A 51 -1.43 17.71 -11.52
C TYR A 51 -2.39 18.12 -10.40
N PHE A 52 -2.43 17.38 -9.29
CA PHE A 52 -3.28 17.69 -8.13
C PHE A 52 -2.92 19.05 -7.51
N GLU A 53 -1.63 19.41 -7.44
CA GLU A 53 -1.17 20.73 -6.96
C GLU A 53 -1.80 21.90 -7.73
N ARG A 54 -1.94 21.79 -9.05
CA ARG A 54 -2.57 22.85 -9.87
C ARG A 54 -4.02 23.13 -9.46
N TYR A 55 -4.76 22.12 -9.04
CA TYR A 55 -6.15 22.26 -8.60
C TYR A 55 -6.27 22.63 -7.12
N ARG A 56 -5.27 22.27 -6.30
CA ARG A 56 -5.21 22.68 -4.88
C ARG A 56 -5.24 24.20 -4.73
N HIS A 57 -4.46 24.92 -5.53
CA HIS A 57 -4.47 26.39 -5.52
C HIS A 57 -5.80 27.02 -5.95
N GLN A 58 -6.63 26.27 -6.68
CA GLN A 58 -7.96 26.70 -7.14
C GLN A 58 -9.07 26.32 -6.14
N GLY A 59 -8.73 25.61 -5.05
CA GLY A 59 -9.70 25.13 -4.09
C GLY A 59 -10.67 24.10 -4.66
N ALA A 60 -10.27 23.36 -5.70
CA ALA A 60 -11.13 22.44 -6.45
C ALA A 60 -10.55 21.03 -6.50
N LEU A 61 -11.42 20.04 -6.75
CA LEU A 61 -10.98 18.69 -7.11
C LEU A 61 -10.56 18.63 -8.59
N PRO A 62 -9.46 17.92 -8.91
CA PRO A 62 -9.09 17.65 -10.29
C PRO A 62 -10.21 16.90 -11.03
N PRO A 63 -10.41 17.16 -12.34
CA PRO A 63 -11.38 16.45 -13.17
C PRO A 63 -11.32 14.92 -13.07
N LEU A 64 -10.15 14.34 -12.79
CA LEU A 64 -9.96 12.89 -12.65
C LEU A 64 -10.82 12.26 -11.54
N ILE A 65 -11.07 13.02 -10.46
CA ILE A 65 -11.79 12.55 -9.27
C ILE A 65 -13.05 13.37 -8.96
N ARG A 66 -13.35 14.40 -9.75
CA ARG A 66 -14.56 15.22 -9.60
C ARG A 66 -15.81 14.36 -9.77
N GLY A 67 -16.77 14.51 -8.86
CA GLY A 67 -18.01 13.72 -8.85
C GLY A 67 -17.83 12.28 -8.37
N LYS A 68 -16.61 11.86 -7.99
CA LYS A 68 -16.33 10.55 -7.37
C LYS A 68 -16.15 10.63 -5.85
N LEU A 69 -15.91 11.83 -5.34
CA LEU A 69 -15.87 12.16 -3.92
C LEU A 69 -16.24 13.64 -3.72
N ASP A 70 -16.66 13.98 -2.51
CA ASP A 70 -17.04 15.33 -2.13
C ASP A 70 -15.89 16.08 -1.44
N GLY A 71 -15.90 17.40 -1.54
CA GLY A 71 -14.96 18.30 -0.86
C GLY A 71 -13.97 18.98 -1.80
N LYS A 72 -12.85 19.41 -1.24
CA LYS A 72 -11.75 20.09 -1.96
C LYS A 72 -10.40 19.58 -1.46
N LEU A 73 -9.36 19.67 -2.29
CA LEU A 73 -8.01 19.32 -1.84
C LEU A 73 -7.58 20.21 -0.67
N GLY A 74 -7.02 19.58 0.36
CA GLY A 74 -6.54 20.27 1.55
C GLY A 74 -5.21 20.97 1.32
N THR A 75 -5.01 22.06 2.06
CA THR A 75 -3.77 22.86 2.09
C THR A 75 -2.93 22.60 3.34
N ALA A 76 -3.34 21.62 4.17
CA ALA A 76 -2.62 21.25 5.37
C ALA A 76 -1.22 20.71 5.05
N VAL A 77 -0.29 20.84 6.00
CA VAL A 77 1.02 20.22 5.90
C VAL A 77 0.83 18.70 5.88
N LEU A 78 1.31 18.04 4.83
CA LEU A 78 1.12 16.59 4.63
C LEU A 78 2.19 15.73 5.30
N THR A 79 3.30 16.34 5.73
CA THR A 79 4.33 15.67 6.56
C THR A 79 4.01 15.90 8.03
N LEU A 80 3.46 14.89 8.69
CA LEU A 80 2.91 14.97 10.04
C LEU A 80 3.66 14.03 10.97
N GLY A 81 3.63 14.33 12.27
CA GLY A 81 4.15 13.44 13.29
C GLY A 81 3.85 13.91 14.69
N PHE A 82 3.95 13.01 15.66
CA PHE A 82 3.88 13.34 17.07
C PHE A 82 4.88 12.47 17.84
N ASN A 83 5.42 13.03 18.92
CA ASN A 83 6.22 12.27 19.88
C ASN A 83 5.27 11.75 20.96
N ASP A 84 5.41 10.48 21.30
CA ASP A 84 4.65 9.85 22.37
C ASP A 84 5.58 9.61 23.57
N ALA A 85 5.35 10.36 24.64
CA ALA A 85 6.18 10.28 25.85
C ALA A 85 6.04 8.92 26.55
N GLN A 86 4.84 8.30 26.53
CA GLN A 86 4.61 7.01 27.18
C GLN A 86 5.33 5.88 26.45
N ALA A 87 5.30 5.92 25.12
CA ALA A 87 5.98 4.94 24.29
C ALA A 87 7.47 5.26 24.04
N SER A 88 7.94 6.45 24.47
CA SER A 88 9.29 6.96 24.19
C SER A 88 9.69 6.82 22.72
N ALA A 89 8.76 7.14 21.81
CA ALA A 89 8.90 6.95 20.38
C ALA A 89 8.16 8.04 19.60
N ARG A 90 8.51 8.22 18.32
CA ARG A 90 7.83 9.14 17.40
C ARG A 90 7.08 8.36 16.33
N LEU A 91 5.82 8.70 16.10
CA LEU A 91 5.08 8.27 14.90
C LEU A 91 5.05 9.44 13.92
N TRP A 92 5.42 9.18 12.67
CA TRP A 92 5.40 10.19 11.61
C TRP A 92 5.03 9.59 10.25
N GLY A 93 4.64 10.45 9.32
CA GLY A 93 4.33 10.03 7.96
C GLY A 93 4.14 11.20 7.01
N LYS A 94 4.21 10.93 5.72
CA LYS A 94 3.87 11.85 4.66
C LYS A 94 2.63 11.33 3.95
N LEU A 95 1.52 12.03 4.09
CA LEU A 95 0.32 11.77 3.31
C LEU A 95 0.59 12.16 1.84
N ASP A 96 -0.01 11.44 0.91
CA ASP A 96 0.02 11.85 -0.49
C ASP A 96 -0.85 13.10 -0.69
N ASP A 97 -2.07 13.08 -0.14
CA ASP A 97 -3.01 14.19 -0.17
C ASP A 97 -4.02 14.09 0.98
N CYS A 98 -4.87 15.10 1.10
CA CYS A 98 -6.04 15.08 1.97
C CYS A 98 -7.19 15.87 1.34
N VAL A 99 -8.42 15.54 1.70
CA VAL A 99 -9.62 16.25 1.27
C VAL A 99 -10.24 16.95 2.47
N VAL A 100 -10.60 18.22 2.32
CA VAL A 100 -11.43 18.97 3.26
C VAL A 100 -12.88 18.79 2.83
N LEU A 101 -13.68 18.17 3.69
CA LEU A 101 -15.11 17.94 3.45
C LEU A 101 -15.93 19.21 3.76
N SER A 102 -17.22 19.16 3.43
CA SER A 102 -18.15 20.30 3.60
C SER A 102 -18.28 20.77 5.05
N ASP A 103 -18.07 19.87 6.02
CA ASP A 103 -18.08 20.16 7.46
C ASP A 103 -16.72 20.63 8.01
N GLY A 104 -15.73 20.83 7.13
CA GLY A 104 -14.39 21.27 7.49
C GLY A 104 -13.46 20.16 7.99
N ARG A 105 -13.94 18.91 8.14
CA ARG A 105 -13.11 17.78 8.56
C ARG A 105 -12.25 17.26 7.41
N LEU A 106 -11.09 16.70 7.77
CA LEU A 106 -10.11 16.17 6.83
C LEU A 106 -10.27 14.65 6.65
N ALA A 107 -10.02 14.20 5.43
CA ALA A 107 -9.95 12.79 5.07
C ALA A 107 -8.61 12.53 4.33
N PRO A 108 -7.78 11.57 4.78
CA PRO A 108 -6.61 11.16 4.02
C PRO A 108 -6.98 10.71 2.61
N LEU A 109 -6.14 11.04 1.62
CA LEU A 109 -6.26 10.55 0.27
C LEU A 109 -4.91 10.00 -0.22
N ASP A 110 -4.92 8.80 -0.78
CA ASP A 110 -3.71 8.11 -1.23
C ASP A 110 -3.83 7.65 -2.69
N HIS A 111 -2.74 7.78 -3.46
CA HIS A 111 -2.71 7.49 -4.88
C HIS A 111 -2.08 6.12 -5.16
N LYS A 112 -2.81 5.24 -5.85
CA LYS A 112 -2.33 3.90 -6.22
C LYS A 112 -2.34 3.71 -7.72
N THR A 113 -1.18 3.43 -8.29
CA THR A 113 -1.08 2.96 -9.69
C THR A 113 -1.14 1.44 -9.71
N ARG A 114 -2.02 0.86 -10.53
CA ARG A 114 -2.17 -0.59 -10.67
C ARG A 114 -2.26 -1.00 -12.13
N ALA A 115 -1.99 -2.28 -12.41
CA ALA A 115 -2.18 -2.85 -13.74
C ALA A 115 -3.67 -2.98 -14.13
N CYS A 116 -4.55 -3.13 -13.14
CA CYS A 116 -6.00 -3.21 -13.33
C CYS A 116 -6.73 -2.54 -12.16
N ALA A 117 -8.01 -2.21 -12.37
CA ALA A 117 -8.87 -1.72 -11.28
C ALA A 117 -9.03 -2.81 -10.21
N PRO A 118 -9.13 -2.46 -8.92
CA PRO A 118 -9.57 -3.42 -7.92
C PRO A 118 -11.03 -3.80 -8.16
N ASP A 119 -11.39 -5.05 -7.83
CA ASP A 119 -12.75 -5.55 -8.06
C ASP A 119 -13.78 -4.78 -7.21
N ASP A 120 -13.45 -4.53 -5.94
CA ASP A 120 -14.29 -3.79 -5.01
C ASP A 120 -13.48 -3.20 -3.84
N VAL A 121 -14.19 -2.55 -2.92
CA VAL A 121 -13.62 -1.87 -1.74
C VAL A 121 -12.87 -2.81 -0.78
N SER A 122 -13.20 -4.11 -0.74
CA SER A 122 -12.57 -5.08 0.17
C SER A 122 -11.06 -5.21 -0.08
N TYR A 123 -10.62 -5.04 -1.34
CA TYR A 123 -9.20 -4.95 -1.67
C TYR A 123 -8.53 -3.78 -0.95
N SER A 124 -9.14 -2.59 -1.01
CA SER A 124 -8.62 -1.41 -0.32
C SER A 124 -8.63 -1.59 1.20
N GLU A 125 -9.66 -2.25 1.74
CA GLU A 125 -9.75 -2.57 3.17
C GLU A 125 -8.61 -3.48 3.62
N GLN A 126 -8.32 -4.52 2.83
CA GLN A 126 -7.26 -5.48 3.13
C GLN A 126 -5.85 -4.86 3.09
N TYR A 127 -5.57 -4.03 2.08
CA TYR A 127 -4.20 -3.58 1.82
C TYR A 127 -3.88 -2.18 2.34
N TYR A 128 -4.85 -1.26 2.38
CA TYR A 128 -4.58 0.16 2.65
C TYR A 128 -5.31 0.73 3.87
N LYS A 129 -6.31 0.04 4.43
CA LYS A 129 -7.05 0.54 5.61
C LYS A 129 -6.13 0.87 6.78
N PHE A 130 -5.18 0.01 7.10
CA PHE A 130 -4.23 0.28 8.19
C PHE A 130 -3.36 1.52 7.93
N GLN A 131 -2.93 1.73 6.69
CA GLN A 131 -2.21 2.95 6.31
C GLN A 131 -3.10 4.18 6.53
N MET A 132 -4.38 4.09 6.14
CA MET A 132 -5.34 5.19 6.30
C MET A 132 -5.67 5.47 7.77
N ASP A 133 -5.74 4.45 8.63
CA ASP A 133 -5.88 4.64 10.08
C ASP A 133 -4.71 5.43 10.66
N VAL A 134 -3.48 5.11 10.24
CA VAL A 134 -2.27 5.81 10.68
C VAL A 134 -2.30 7.26 10.22
N TYR A 135 -2.74 7.53 8.99
CA TYR A 135 -2.87 8.89 8.48
C TYR A 135 -3.96 9.69 9.18
N ALA A 136 -5.11 9.08 9.47
CA ALA A 136 -6.16 9.70 10.27
C ALA A 136 -5.66 10.02 11.69
N LEU A 137 -4.95 9.10 12.34
CA LEU A 137 -4.31 9.34 13.64
C LEU A 137 -3.31 10.51 13.59
N LEU A 138 -2.48 10.57 12.54
CA LEU A 138 -1.52 11.66 12.37
C LEU A 138 -2.20 13.02 12.20
N LEU A 139 -3.29 13.09 11.43
CA LEU A 139 -4.10 14.30 11.31
C LEU A 139 -4.66 14.73 12.67
N GLU A 140 -5.32 13.82 13.39
CA GLU A 140 -5.94 14.11 14.69
C GLU A 140 -4.90 14.59 15.73
N ARG A 141 -3.74 13.93 15.79
CA ARG A 141 -2.65 14.29 16.72
C ARG A 141 -1.97 15.61 16.37
N ASN A 142 -2.20 16.14 15.17
CA ASN A 142 -1.70 17.44 14.72
C ASN A 142 -2.81 18.51 14.72
N GLY A 143 -3.95 18.26 15.38
CA GLY A 143 -5.02 19.24 15.55
C GLY A 143 -5.99 19.34 14.38
N TYR A 144 -5.90 18.42 13.41
CA TYR A 144 -6.82 18.37 12.27
C TYR A 144 -7.95 17.37 12.56
N PRO A 145 -9.21 17.84 12.73
CA PRO A 145 -10.33 16.93 12.95
C PRO A 145 -10.59 16.09 11.70
N THR A 146 -10.84 14.80 11.88
CA THR A 146 -11.12 13.88 10.76
C THR A 146 -12.58 13.45 10.71
N SER A 147 -13.07 13.14 9.52
CA SER A 147 -14.39 12.54 9.31
C SER A 147 -14.39 11.03 9.49
N ARG A 148 -13.28 10.47 9.97
CA ARG A 148 -13.01 9.03 10.04
C ARG A 148 -13.26 8.29 8.73
N THR A 149 -13.01 9.00 7.64
CA THR A 149 -13.12 8.53 6.26
C THR A 149 -11.79 8.77 5.56
N ALA A 150 -11.44 7.90 4.62
CA ALA A 150 -10.28 8.07 3.75
C ALA A 150 -10.61 7.64 2.32
N TYR A 151 -9.82 8.12 1.36
CA TYR A 151 -9.97 7.82 -0.05
C TYR A 151 -8.73 7.17 -0.62
N VAL A 152 -8.92 6.08 -1.38
CA VAL A 152 -7.85 5.48 -2.18
C VAL A 152 -8.21 5.65 -3.64
N VAL A 153 -7.38 6.39 -4.37
CA VAL A 153 -7.59 6.69 -5.80
C VAL A 153 -6.70 5.76 -6.62
N TYR A 154 -7.33 4.93 -7.44
CA TYR A 154 -6.66 3.99 -8.32
C TYR A 154 -6.56 4.54 -9.74
N TYR A 155 -5.37 4.40 -10.34
CA TYR A 155 -5.07 4.74 -11.72
C TYR A 155 -4.62 3.47 -12.44
N CYS A 156 -5.33 3.10 -13.49
CA CYS A 156 -5.09 1.86 -14.22
C CYS A 156 -5.07 2.12 -15.73
N PRO A 157 -4.17 1.48 -16.50
CA PRO A 157 -4.21 1.57 -17.95
C PRO A 157 -5.54 1.05 -18.50
N VAL A 158 -6.07 1.69 -19.53
CA VAL A 158 -7.26 1.23 -20.27
C VAL A 158 -6.99 1.31 -21.78
N ASP A 159 -7.87 0.74 -22.60
CA ASP A 159 -7.73 0.85 -24.05
C ASP A 159 -8.05 2.27 -24.54
N GLY A 160 -7.35 2.73 -25.57
CA GLY A 160 -7.59 4.02 -26.21
C GLY A 160 -6.48 4.47 -27.15
N THR A 161 -6.55 5.72 -27.60
CA THR A 161 -5.62 6.31 -28.59
C THR A 161 -4.34 6.80 -27.93
N LEU A 162 -3.33 5.93 -27.84
CA LEU A 162 -2.11 6.19 -27.04
C LEU A 162 -1.30 7.44 -27.44
N HIS A 163 -1.33 7.84 -28.72
CA HIS A 163 -0.56 9.00 -29.21
C HIS A 163 -1.16 10.35 -28.82
N ASP A 164 -2.44 10.38 -28.39
CA ASP A 164 -3.10 11.59 -27.86
C ASP A 164 -2.94 11.71 -26.33
N GLY A 165 -2.25 10.74 -25.72
CA GLY A 165 -2.10 10.60 -24.29
C GLY A 165 -2.40 9.17 -23.87
N PHE A 166 -1.63 8.65 -22.92
CA PHE A 166 -1.85 7.31 -22.40
C PHE A 166 -3.13 7.31 -21.53
N PRO A 167 -4.19 6.57 -21.89
CA PRO A 167 -5.47 6.64 -21.22
C PRO A 167 -5.44 5.86 -19.90
N PHE A 168 -6.00 6.48 -18.85
CA PHE A 168 -6.12 5.88 -17.53
C PHE A 168 -7.58 5.83 -17.08
N GLY A 169 -8.01 4.66 -16.62
CA GLY A 169 -9.20 4.50 -15.79
C GLY A 169 -8.91 4.96 -14.37
N VAL A 170 -9.88 5.66 -13.76
CA VAL A 170 -9.76 6.18 -12.39
C VAL A 170 -10.93 5.71 -11.54
N THR A 171 -10.63 5.00 -10.46
CA THR A 171 -11.60 4.51 -9.47
C THR A 171 -11.26 5.09 -8.11
N VAL A 172 -12.27 5.52 -7.35
CA VAL A 172 -12.10 6.00 -5.97
C VAL A 172 -12.79 5.03 -5.03
N HIS A 173 -12.07 4.51 -4.06
CA HIS A 173 -12.64 3.72 -2.96
C HIS A 173 -12.67 4.57 -1.69
N THR A 174 -13.81 4.57 -1.01
CA THR A 174 -14.00 5.23 0.28
C THR A 174 -13.87 4.20 1.40
N LEU A 175 -13.03 4.48 2.38
CA LEU A 175 -12.78 3.64 3.54
C LEU A 175 -13.17 4.33 4.83
N THR A 176 -13.63 3.58 5.82
CA THR A 176 -13.66 4.03 7.21
C THR A 176 -12.27 3.92 7.83
N THR A 177 -11.90 4.83 8.72
CA THR A 177 -10.62 4.81 9.45
C THR A 177 -10.83 4.65 10.95
N GLU A 178 -9.91 3.93 11.59
CA GLU A 178 -9.89 3.65 13.03
C GLU A 178 -8.54 4.10 13.63
N PRO A 179 -8.35 5.41 13.92
CA PRO A 179 -7.12 5.95 14.49
C PRO A 179 -6.64 5.24 15.77
N GLU A 180 -7.58 4.76 16.59
CA GLU A 180 -7.29 4.03 17.81
C GLU A 180 -6.56 2.73 17.54
N ARG A 181 -6.97 1.99 16.49
CA ARG A 181 -6.31 0.74 16.07
C ARG A 181 -4.86 0.99 15.64
N ALA A 182 -4.62 2.09 14.91
CA ALA A 182 -3.27 2.51 14.56
C ALA A 182 -2.44 2.84 15.81
N TYR A 183 -3.03 3.55 16.78
CA TYR A 183 -2.36 3.90 18.02
C TYR A 183 -2.04 2.68 18.89
N ASP A 184 -2.95 1.72 19.00
CA ASP A 184 -2.71 0.47 19.73
C ASP A 184 -1.60 -0.36 19.09
N THR A 185 -1.59 -0.45 17.75
CA THR A 185 -0.51 -1.12 17.01
C THR A 185 0.82 -0.41 17.23
N PHE A 186 0.84 0.93 17.22
CA PHE A 186 2.03 1.73 17.53
C PHE A 186 2.56 1.44 18.93
N ARG A 187 1.70 1.44 19.96
CA ARG A 187 2.12 1.12 21.34
C ARG A 187 2.63 -0.32 21.48
N ALA A 188 2.00 -1.28 20.79
CA ALA A 188 2.45 -2.66 20.78
C ALA A 188 3.82 -2.81 20.10
N ALA A 189 4.04 -2.11 18.99
CA ALA A 189 5.32 -2.05 18.31
C ALA A 189 6.42 -1.47 19.21
N CYS A 190 6.15 -0.36 19.91
CA CYS A 190 7.12 0.22 20.85
C CYS A 190 7.48 -0.74 21.99
N ARG A 191 6.49 -1.42 22.61
CA ARG A 191 6.76 -2.45 23.62
C ARG A 191 7.63 -3.58 23.08
N CYS A 192 7.41 -3.98 21.82
CA CYS A 192 8.23 -4.99 21.16
C CYS A 192 9.69 -4.54 21.04
N LEU A 193 9.95 -3.26 20.71
CA LEU A 193 11.31 -2.74 20.56
C LEU A 193 12.10 -2.70 21.88
N SER A 194 11.41 -2.45 22.99
CA SER A 194 12.03 -2.42 24.32
C SER A 194 12.35 -3.82 24.88
N GLY A 195 11.83 -4.88 24.26
CA GLY A 195 12.04 -6.27 24.67
C GLY A 195 13.19 -6.97 23.93
N PRO A 196 13.46 -8.24 24.26
CA PRO A 196 14.36 -9.09 23.49
C PRO A 196 13.81 -9.34 22.07
N VAL A 197 14.65 -9.87 21.18
CA VAL A 197 14.26 -10.23 19.81
C VAL A 197 13.03 -11.17 19.86
N PRO A 198 11.89 -10.79 19.27
CA PRO A 198 10.67 -11.60 19.33
C PRO A 198 10.77 -12.82 18.39
N PRO A 199 9.89 -13.82 18.58
CA PRO A 199 9.74 -14.91 17.62
C PRO A 199 9.30 -14.40 16.24
N SER A 200 9.64 -15.13 15.18
CA SER A 200 9.15 -14.86 13.83
C SER A 200 7.68 -15.24 13.70
N SER A 201 6.93 -14.53 12.85
CA SER A 201 5.61 -14.99 12.43
C SER A 201 5.70 -16.31 11.65
N LEU A 202 4.74 -17.21 11.85
CA LEU A 202 4.67 -18.54 11.19
C LEU A 202 4.72 -18.46 9.66
N GLY A 203 4.07 -17.44 9.09
CA GLY A 203 4.00 -17.20 7.64
C GLY A 203 5.16 -16.36 7.07
N CYS A 204 6.18 -16.01 7.84
CA CYS A 204 7.22 -15.10 7.35
C CYS A 204 8.23 -15.82 6.45
N ASP A 205 8.10 -15.65 5.14
CA ASP A 205 9.01 -16.27 4.16
C ASP A 205 10.47 -15.82 4.32
N PHE A 206 10.72 -14.58 4.76
CA PHE A 206 12.06 -14.07 5.02
C PHE A 206 12.75 -14.78 6.19
N CYS A 207 12.05 -14.92 7.32
CA CYS A 207 12.59 -15.66 8.46
C CYS A 207 12.74 -17.14 8.11
N ARG A 208 11.77 -17.73 7.40
CA ARG A 208 11.84 -19.13 6.95
C ARG A 208 13.05 -19.37 6.05
N TRP A 209 13.30 -18.47 5.09
CA TRP A 209 14.46 -18.54 4.21
C TRP A 209 15.76 -18.41 4.99
N LEU A 210 15.84 -17.46 5.92
CA LEU A 210 17.03 -17.26 6.76
C LEU A 210 17.32 -18.49 7.62
N ASP A 211 16.29 -19.05 8.27
CA ASP A 211 16.40 -20.24 9.11
C ASP A 211 16.76 -21.49 8.30
N ALA A 212 16.25 -21.61 7.06
CA ALA A 212 16.64 -22.69 6.16
C ALA A 212 18.10 -22.52 5.70
N ARG A 213 18.52 -21.30 5.34
CA ARG A 213 19.88 -21.01 4.88
C ARG A 213 20.93 -21.22 5.96
N SER A 214 20.62 -20.87 7.21
CA SER A 214 21.55 -20.98 8.35
C SER A 214 21.85 -22.43 8.76
N ARG A 215 20.97 -23.37 8.39
CA ARG A 215 21.17 -24.81 8.62
C ARG A 215 22.00 -25.50 7.53
N LEU A 216 22.20 -24.84 6.39
CA LEU A 216 22.99 -25.39 5.30
C LEU A 216 24.49 -25.13 5.55
N PRO A 217 25.38 -26.08 5.19
CA PRO A 217 26.81 -25.85 5.21
C PRO A 217 27.21 -24.68 4.29
N ALA A 218 28.42 -24.14 4.50
CA ALA A 218 28.94 -23.05 3.69
C ALA A 218 29.12 -23.45 2.22
N GLU A 219 29.52 -24.69 1.98
CA GLU A 219 29.66 -25.32 0.68
C GLU A 219 28.52 -26.33 0.49
N ILE A 220 27.77 -26.17 -0.61
CA ILE A 220 26.67 -27.07 -0.97
C ILE A 220 27.11 -27.82 -2.21
N GLU A 221 27.42 -29.11 -2.08
CA GLU A 221 27.61 -29.97 -3.25
C GLU A 221 26.27 -30.10 -3.99
N PRO A 222 26.24 -29.90 -5.33
CA PRO A 222 25.01 -30.05 -6.10
C PRO A 222 24.52 -31.49 -6.00
N GLN A 223 23.45 -31.70 -5.23
CA GLN A 223 22.77 -32.99 -5.21
C GLN A 223 22.25 -33.29 -6.62
N ALA A 224 22.56 -34.48 -7.13
CA ALA A 224 22.01 -34.99 -8.38
C ALA A 224 20.48 -34.84 -8.35
N LYS A 225 19.94 -34.11 -9.33
CA LYS A 225 18.52 -33.70 -9.48
C LYS A 225 17.56 -34.51 -8.62
N ALA A 226 17.06 -33.89 -7.54
CA ALA A 226 15.85 -34.38 -6.88
C ALA A 226 14.75 -34.49 -7.95
N GLN A 227 14.15 -35.68 -8.06
CA GLN A 227 13.05 -35.95 -8.97
C GLN A 227 11.99 -34.86 -8.80
N ALA A 228 11.51 -34.32 -9.92
CA ALA A 228 10.55 -33.22 -9.95
C ALA A 228 9.41 -33.48 -8.96
N MET A 229 9.25 -32.61 -7.97
CA MET A 229 8.05 -32.62 -7.14
C MET A 229 6.84 -32.47 -8.07
N PRO A 230 5.74 -33.23 -7.85
CA PRO A 230 4.54 -33.05 -8.64
C PRO A 230 4.06 -31.61 -8.49
N SER A 231 3.77 -30.99 -9.63
CA SER A 231 3.29 -29.62 -9.74
C SER A 231 2.19 -29.35 -8.71
N PRO A 232 2.14 -28.14 -8.11
CA PRO A 232 1.06 -27.79 -7.21
C PRO A 232 -0.27 -27.99 -7.95
N VAL A 233 -1.16 -28.77 -7.34
CA VAL A 233 -2.50 -29.07 -7.82
C VAL A 233 -3.12 -27.77 -8.31
N LYS A 234 -3.48 -27.71 -9.60
CA LYS A 234 -4.25 -26.61 -10.17
C LYS A 234 -5.45 -26.38 -9.25
N ARG A 235 -5.50 -25.21 -8.59
CA ARG A 235 -6.74 -24.76 -7.95
C ARG A 235 -7.79 -24.77 -9.05
N SER A 236 -8.78 -25.65 -8.89
CA SER A 236 -10.00 -25.67 -9.70
C SER A 236 -10.58 -24.27 -9.71
N SER A 237 -10.43 -23.58 -10.84
CA SER A 237 -11.29 -22.46 -11.18
C SER A 237 -12.68 -23.06 -11.36
N ARG A 238 -13.58 -22.87 -10.39
CA ARG A 238 -15.01 -23.03 -10.64
C ARG A 238 -15.37 -22.07 -11.77
N ALA A 239 -15.56 -22.63 -12.95
CA ALA A 239 -16.14 -21.91 -14.08
C ALA A 239 -17.56 -21.49 -13.68
N ALA A 240 -17.77 -20.19 -13.50
CA ALA A 240 -19.11 -19.62 -13.51
C ALA A 240 -19.58 -19.62 -14.97
N THR A 241 -20.49 -20.55 -15.29
CA THR A 241 -21.15 -20.64 -16.59
C THR A 241 -21.94 -19.35 -16.83
N ARG A 242 -21.44 -18.44 -17.67
CA ARG A 242 -22.22 -17.31 -18.18
C ARG A 242 -22.52 -17.57 -19.64
N ALA A 243 -23.76 -17.91 -19.94
CA ALA A 243 -24.26 -18.05 -21.30
C ALA A 243 -24.13 -16.71 -22.03
N ARG A 244 -23.40 -16.69 -23.16
CA ARG A 244 -23.37 -15.59 -24.12
C ARG A 244 -23.87 -16.12 -25.45
N LYS A 245 -24.97 -15.54 -25.96
CA LYS A 245 -25.43 -15.73 -27.35
C LYS A 245 -24.54 -14.91 -28.32
N PRO A 246 -24.46 -15.31 -29.61
CA PRO A 246 -23.32 -15.00 -30.47
C PRO A 246 -23.48 -13.67 -31.24
N SER A 247 -22.35 -13.02 -31.51
CA SER A 247 -22.21 -12.00 -32.57
C SER A 247 -21.36 -12.58 -33.71
N PRO A 248 -21.57 -12.15 -34.97
CA PRO A 248 -21.13 -12.89 -36.15
C PRO A 248 -19.63 -12.75 -36.43
N ALA A 249 -19.12 -13.77 -37.13
CA ALA A 249 -17.72 -14.02 -37.45
C ALA A 249 -17.08 -12.88 -38.27
N ILE A 250 -15.88 -12.47 -37.86
CA ILE A 250 -14.93 -11.72 -38.68
C ILE A 250 -13.72 -12.64 -38.85
N SER A 251 -13.47 -13.07 -40.08
CA SER A 251 -12.29 -13.83 -40.49
C SER A 251 -11.08 -12.89 -40.57
N VAL A 252 -10.02 -13.19 -39.80
CA VAL A 252 -8.72 -12.54 -39.95
C VAL A 252 -7.79 -13.53 -40.67
N PRO A 253 -7.11 -13.15 -41.76
CA PRO A 253 -6.16 -14.03 -42.44
C PRO A 253 -4.93 -14.30 -41.55
N ASP A 254 -4.54 -15.57 -41.49
CA ASP A 254 -3.24 -16.01 -41.00
C ASP A 254 -2.17 -15.48 -41.95
N ASP A 255 -1.42 -14.46 -41.55
CA ASP A 255 -0.07 -14.12 -42.06
C ASP A 255 0.43 -12.89 -41.28
N LEU A 256 0.95 -13.11 -40.07
CA LEU A 256 1.54 -12.04 -39.27
C LEU A 256 2.75 -12.52 -38.47
N PHE A 257 3.58 -13.36 -39.08
CA PHE A 257 5.00 -13.55 -38.75
C PHE A 257 5.75 -14.06 -39.99
N ALA A 258 5.99 -13.16 -40.94
CA ALA A 258 7.03 -13.25 -41.96
C ALA A 258 7.58 -11.85 -42.22
#